data_AF-A0A1Q6F2U3-F1
#
_entry.id   AF-A0A1Q6F2U3-F1
#
_cell.length_a   1.000
_cell.length_b   1.000
_cell.length_c   1.000
_cell.angle_alpha   90.00
_cell.angle_beta   90.00
_cell.angle_gamma   90.00
#
_symmetry.space_group_name_H-M   'P 1'
#
loop_
_entity.id
_entity.type
_entity.pdbx_description
1 polymer ?
#
loop_
_entity_poly.entity_id
_entity_poly.type
_entity_poly.pdbx_seq_one_letter_code
_entity_poly.pdbx_strand_id
1 'polypeptide(L)'
;MRRYAFGIVGTALALVVLPCLLLLTVDMEERRIAPLAGRWASVLHPGATADIRRGPECYILTLRRPGEGFRHGRTFRLRYRRGIYYLDAGRRVELYAPTTNRLLLLPGGSYRRITNLKKHDS
;
A
#
# COMPACT_ATOMS: atom_id res chain seq x y z
N MET A 1 -29.66 -29.94 -31.00
CA MET A 1 -29.21 -29.70 -29.61
C MET A 1 -27.83 -29.02 -29.51
N ARG A 2 -27.33 -28.30 -30.53
CA ARG A 2 -25.95 -27.79 -30.57
C ARG A 2 -25.77 -26.40 -29.94
N ARG A 3 -26.85 -25.62 -29.79
CA ARG A 3 -26.82 -24.23 -29.29
C ARG A 3 -26.69 -24.11 -27.77
N TYR A 4 -27.15 -25.10 -27.01
CA TYR A 4 -27.06 -25.11 -25.54
C TYR A 4 -25.65 -25.45 -25.02
N ALA A 5 -24.91 -26.30 -25.75
CA ALA A 5 -23.54 -26.68 -25.36
C ALA A 5 -22.57 -25.49 -25.37
N PHE A 6 -22.68 -24.59 -26.36
CA PHE A 6 -21.84 -23.38 -26.42
C PHE A 6 -22.11 -22.42 -25.26
N GLY A 7 -23.37 -22.27 -24.83
CA GLY A 7 -23.71 -21.45 -23.67
C GLY A 7 -23.16 -22.04 -22.37
N ILE A 8 -23.24 -23.36 -22.19
CA ILE A 8 -22.75 -24.05 -20.98
C ILE A 8 -21.21 -23.98 -20.91
N VAL A 9 -20.51 -24.26 -22.01
CA VAL A 9 -19.04 -24.15 -22.06
C VAL A 9 -18.58 -22.72 -21.83
N GLY A 10 -19.27 -21.73 -22.43
CA GLY A 10 -18.99 -20.31 -22.20
C GLY A 10 -19.21 -19.89 -20.75
N THR A 11 -20.30 -20.37 -20.12
CA THR A 11 -20.61 -20.05 -18.71
C THR A 11 -19.64 -20.71 -17.75
N ALA A 12 -19.30 -21.99 -17.98
CA ALA A 12 -18.30 -22.70 -17.20
C ALA A 12 -16.92 -22.03 -17.30
N LEU A 13 -16.53 -21.60 -18.51
CA LEU A 13 -15.30 -20.84 -18.71
C LEU A 13 -15.33 -19.50 -17.98
N ALA A 14 -16.43 -18.76 -18.04
CA ALA A 14 -16.58 -17.48 -17.33
C ALA A 14 -16.48 -17.66 -15.80
N LEU A 15 -17.07 -18.73 -15.26
CA LEU A 15 -17.00 -19.07 -13.83
C LEU A 15 -15.59 -19.41 -13.34
N VAL A 16 -14.67 -19.80 -14.24
CA VAL A 16 -13.26 -20.06 -13.90
C VAL A 16 -12.40 -18.82 -14.18
N VAL A 17 -12.56 -18.21 -15.34
CA VAL A 17 -11.72 -17.10 -15.80
C VAL A 17 -11.94 -15.85 -14.94
N LEU A 18 -13.19 -15.52 -14.60
CA LEU A 18 -13.49 -14.33 -13.79
C LEU A 18 -12.85 -14.37 -12.39
N PRO A 19 -13.00 -15.44 -11.58
CA PRO A 19 -12.30 -15.51 -10.30
C PRO A 19 -10.78 -15.61 -10.46
N CYS A 20 -10.26 -16.28 -11.50
CA CYS A 20 -8.81 -16.26 -11.77
C CYS A 20 -8.29 -14.84 -12.03
N LEU A 21 -9.00 -14.05 -12.84
CA LEU A 21 -8.65 -12.65 -13.08
C LEU A 21 -8.72 -11.82 -11.79
N LEU A 22 -9.76 -12.01 -10.98
CA LEU A 22 -9.88 -11.35 -9.68
C LEU A 22 -8.70 -11.69 -8.76
N LEU A 23 -8.35 -12.97 -8.62
CA LEU A 23 -7.21 -13.43 -7.82
C LEU A 23 -5.89 -12.84 -8.32
N LEU A 24 -5.69 -12.82 -9.64
CA LEU A 24 -4.50 -12.20 -10.24
C LEU A 24 -4.43 -10.69 -9.96
N THR A 25 -5.56 -9.97 -10.03
CA THR A 25 -5.56 -8.53 -9.70
C THR A 25 -5.22 -8.28 -8.23
N VAL A 26 -5.76 -9.07 -7.30
CA VAL A 26 -5.46 -8.97 -5.87
C VAL A 26 -4.00 -9.29 -5.58
N ASP A 27 -3.45 -10.34 -6.19
CA ASP A 27 -2.05 -10.74 -6.02
C ASP A 27 -1.09 -9.66 -6.55
N MET A 28 -1.41 -9.05 -7.69
CA MET A 28 -0.62 -7.96 -8.25
C MET A 28 -0.67 -6.70 -7.38
N GLU A 29 -1.81 -6.37 -6.78
CA GLU A 29 -1.91 -5.25 -5.84
C GLU A 29 -1.10 -5.52 -4.57
N GLU A 30 -1.24 -6.71 -3.98
CA GLU A 30 -0.52 -7.13 -2.77
C GLU A 30 1.00 -7.10 -3.01
N ARG A 31 1.49 -7.61 -4.15
CA ARG A 31 2.91 -7.55 -4.53
C ARG A 31 3.46 -6.13 -4.64
N ARG A 32 2.63 -5.14 -4.97
CA ARG A 32 3.06 -3.74 -5.10
C ARG A 32 3.17 -3.04 -3.75
N ILE A 33 2.27 -3.34 -2.81
CA ILE A 33 2.27 -2.68 -1.50
C ILE A 33 3.04 -3.45 -0.42
N ALA A 34 3.10 -4.78 -0.47
CA ALA A 34 3.82 -5.58 0.53
C ALA A 34 5.28 -5.12 0.72
N PRO A 35 6.04 -4.76 -0.33
CA PRO A 35 7.38 -4.21 -0.17
C PRO A 35 7.40 -2.88 0.58
N LEU A 36 6.31 -2.10 0.56
CA LEU A 36 6.22 -0.80 1.23
C LEU A 36 6.00 -0.92 2.74
N ALA A 37 5.60 -2.10 3.21
CA ALA A 37 5.41 -2.37 4.62
C ALA A 37 6.69 -2.09 5.42
N GLY A 38 6.52 -1.58 6.63
CA GLY A 38 7.57 -1.20 7.55
C GLY A 38 7.58 0.29 7.88
N ARG A 39 8.65 0.67 8.58
CA ARG A 39 8.86 2.04 9.09
C ARG A 39 9.74 2.85 8.17
N TRP A 40 9.39 4.13 8.08
CA TRP A 40 10.01 5.12 7.23
C TRP A 40 10.24 6.40 8.04
N ALA A 41 11.41 7.01 7.90
CA ALA A 41 11.76 8.29 8.51
C ALA A 41 11.67 9.39 7.45
N SER A 42 11.07 10.53 7.79
CA SER A 42 11.06 11.70 6.91
C SER A 42 12.49 12.19 6.70
N VAL A 43 12.81 12.58 5.47
CA VAL A 43 14.11 13.17 5.11
C VAL A 43 14.17 14.65 5.52
N LEU A 44 13.04 15.36 5.46
CA LEU A 44 12.97 16.81 5.70
C LEU A 44 12.62 17.18 7.14
N HIS A 45 11.88 16.31 7.84
CA HIS A 45 11.38 16.62 9.19
C HIS A 45 11.91 15.58 10.19
N PRO A 46 13.00 15.89 10.91
CA PRO A 46 13.56 15.00 11.94
C PRO A 46 12.48 14.56 12.94
N GLY A 47 12.45 13.26 13.24
CA GLY A 47 11.46 12.64 14.13
C GLY A 47 10.08 12.39 13.52
N ALA A 48 9.78 12.92 12.32
CA ALA A 48 8.57 12.54 11.60
C ALA A 48 8.74 11.16 10.97
N THR A 49 7.77 10.27 11.18
CA THR A 49 7.82 8.88 10.70
C THR A 49 6.53 8.48 10.00
N ALA A 50 6.65 7.56 9.06
CA ALA A 50 5.56 6.88 8.40
C ALA A 50 5.69 5.38 8.64
N ASP A 51 4.62 4.74 9.09
CA ASP A 51 4.57 3.29 9.33
C ASP A 51 3.48 2.69 8.46
N ILE A 52 3.86 1.79 7.55
CA ILE A 52 2.93 1.08 6.67
C ILE A 52 2.84 -0.36 7.17
N ARG A 53 1.62 -0.81 7.47
CA ARG A 53 1.38 -2.18 7.98
C ARG A 53 0.15 -2.80 7.34
N ARG A 54 0.14 -4.12 7.23
CA ARG A 54 -1.05 -4.87 6.81
C ARG A 54 -2.07 -4.83 7.95
N GLY A 55 -3.21 -4.20 7.70
CA GLY A 55 -4.41 -4.34 8.53
C GLY A 55 -5.24 -5.54 8.06
N PRO A 56 -6.37 -5.83 8.73
CA PRO A 56 -7.22 -6.97 8.40
C PRO A 56 -7.79 -6.87 6.97
N GLU A 57 -8.31 -5.71 6.59
CA GLU A 57 -8.94 -5.51 5.28
C GLU A 57 -7.99 -4.88 4.24
N CYS A 58 -7.15 -3.94 4.68
CA CYS A 58 -6.25 -3.19 3.81
C CYS A 58 -4.96 -2.83 4.53
N TYR A 59 -3.97 -2.31 3.81
CA TYR A 59 -2.82 -1.69 4.45
C TYR A 59 -3.19 -0.33 5.04
N ILE A 60 -2.49 0.00 6.11
CA ILE A 60 -2.71 1.20 6.90
C ILE A 60 -1.40 1.97 6.96
N LEU A 61 -1.46 3.26 6.67
CA LEU A 61 -0.37 4.23 6.84
C LEU A 61 -0.58 5.01 8.14
N THR A 62 0.40 5.01 9.02
CA THR A 62 0.42 5.85 10.23
C THR A 62 1.50 6.92 10.10
N LEU A 63 1.12 8.19 10.06
CA LEU A 63 2.02 9.34 10.06
C LEU A 63 2.18 9.91 11.47
N ARG A 64 3.42 10.06 11.93
CA ARG A 64 3.76 10.71 13.20
C ARG A 64 4.65 11.91 12.91
N ARG A 65 4.35 13.06 13.51
CA ARG A 65 5.16 14.28 13.40
C ARG A 65 5.44 14.82 14.81
N PRO A 66 6.69 15.17 15.14
CA PRO A 66 7.02 15.78 16.43
C PRO A 66 6.55 17.24 16.49
N GLY A 67 6.16 17.69 17.68
CA GLY A 67 5.79 19.09 17.97
C GLY A 67 4.34 19.47 17.67
N GLU A 68 3.66 18.72 16.81
CA GLU A 68 2.22 18.81 16.65
C GLU A 68 1.60 17.93 17.76
N GLY A 69 0.55 18.37 18.46
CA GLY A 69 -0.05 17.71 19.66
C GLY A 69 -0.54 16.24 19.48
N PHE A 70 -0.21 15.63 18.35
CA PHE A 70 -0.35 14.24 17.99
C PHE A 70 0.59 13.34 18.82
N ARG A 71 0.30 13.17 20.11
CA ARG A 71 0.79 12.01 20.88
C ARG A 71 0.37 10.68 20.25
N HIS A 72 -0.60 10.71 19.34
CA HIS A 72 -1.07 9.59 18.53
C HIS A 72 -0.97 9.98 17.04
N GLY A 73 -0.14 9.28 16.27
CA GLY A 73 0.00 9.53 14.82
C GLY A 73 -1.33 9.41 14.06
N ARG A 74 -1.47 10.12 12.95
CA ARG A 74 -2.63 10.04 12.06
C ARG A 74 -2.60 8.75 11.27
N THR A 75 -3.73 8.07 11.20
CA THR A 75 -3.83 6.75 10.58
C THR A 75 -4.76 6.82 9.37
N PHE A 76 -4.31 6.30 8.23
CA PHE A 76 -5.01 6.36 6.95
C PHE A 76 -5.08 4.98 6.30
N ARG A 77 -6.23 4.67 5.69
CA ARG A 77 -6.41 3.46 4.88
C ARG A 77 -5.82 3.69 3.49
N LEU A 78 -4.99 2.75 3.04
CA LEU A 78 -4.42 2.78 1.69
C LEU A 78 -5.39 2.20 0.66
N ARG A 79 -5.38 2.80 -0.52
CA ARG A 79 -6.22 2.47 -1.67
C ARG A 79 -5.34 2.26 -2.90
N TYR A 80 -5.78 1.40 -3.83
CA TYR A 80 -4.95 0.92 -4.95
C TYR A 80 -5.49 1.27 -6.34
N ARG A 81 -6.65 1.94 -6.40
CA ARG A 81 -7.29 2.31 -7.67
C ARG A 81 -6.46 3.37 -8.41
N ARG A 82 -5.76 2.94 -9.46
CA ARG A 82 -4.84 3.76 -10.29
C ARG A 82 -3.67 4.31 -9.45
N GLY A 83 -2.95 3.42 -8.77
CA GLY A 83 -1.80 3.78 -7.91
C GLY A 83 -2.12 3.61 -6.43
N ILE A 84 -1.09 3.68 -5.59
CA ILE A 84 -1.22 3.56 -4.13
C ILE A 84 -1.44 4.96 -3.56
N TYR A 85 -2.50 5.17 -2.79
CA TYR A 85 -2.80 6.49 -2.20
C TYR A 85 -3.61 6.39 -0.92
N TYR A 86 -3.67 7.49 -0.17
CA TYR A 86 -4.66 7.71 0.89
C TYR A 86 -5.37 9.06 0.71
N LEU A 87 -6.42 9.27 1.51
CA LEU A 87 -7.12 10.54 1.57
C LEU A 87 -6.82 11.22 2.92
N ASP A 88 -6.31 12.45 2.88
CA ASP A 88 -6.19 13.34 4.04
C ASP A 88 -7.18 14.48 3.87
N ALA A 89 -8.19 14.56 4.75
CA ALA A 89 -9.29 15.54 4.64
C ALA A 89 -9.90 15.63 3.22
N GLY A 90 -10.07 14.48 2.55
CA GLY A 90 -10.61 14.40 1.18
C GLY A 90 -9.60 14.66 0.06
N ARG A 91 -8.37 15.08 0.37
CA ARG A 91 -7.30 15.28 -0.62
C ARG A 91 -6.51 13.99 -0.84
N ARG A 92 -6.29 13.65 -2.11
CA ARG A 92 -5.51 12.47 -2.50
C ARG A 92 -4.02 12.72 -2.30
N VAL A 93 -3.37 11.83 -1.57
CA VAL A 93 -1.92 11.77 -1.41
C VAL A 93 -1.43 10.44 -1.94
N GLU A 94 -0.62 10.48 -3.01
CA GLU A 94 -0.08 9.28 -3.64
C GLU A 94 1.19 8.81 -2.95
N LEU A 95 1.36 7.49 -2.89
CA LEU A 95 2.55 6.80 -2.41
C LEU A 95 3.30 6.27 -3.63
N TYR A 96 4.54 6.73 -3.79
CA TYR A 96 5.44 6.23 -4.81
C TYR A 96 6.75 5.78 -4.18
N ALA A 97 7.16 4.55 -4.46
CA ALA A 97 8.44 4.02 -3.99
C ALA A 97 9.35 3.77 -5.19
N PRO A 98 10.20 4.74 -5.57
CA PRO A 98 11.12 4.57 -6.68
C PRO A 98 12.16 3.48 -6.42
N THR A 99 12.50 3.25 -5.15
CA THR A 99 13.41 2.18 -4.71
C THR A 99 12.89 1.56 -3.42
N THR A 100 13.44 0.42 -3.04
CA THR A 100 13.09 -0.27 -1.79
C THR A 100 13.32 0.59 -0.54
N ASN A 101 14.23 1.56 -0.60
CA ASN A 101 14.66 2.39 0.53
C ASN A 101 14.14 3.83 0.49
N ARG A 102 13.37 4.21 -0.54
CA ARG A 102 12.79 5.55 -0.67
C ARG A 102 11.29 5.47 -0.89
N LEU A 103 10.54 6.26 -0.12
CA LEU A 103 9.11 6.44 -0.24
C LEU A 103 8.80 7.93 -0.42
N LEU A 104 7.99 8.27 -1.40
CA LEU A 104 7.53 9.62 -1.68
C LEU A 104 6.02 9.69 -1.44
N LEU A 105 5.61 10.72 -0.71
CA LEU A 105 4.21 11.11 -0.55
C LEU A 105 3.96 12.36 -1.41
N LEU A 106 3.00 12.29 -2.31
CA LEU A 106 2.71 13.34 -3.29
C LEU A 106 1.26 13.82 -3.14
N PRO A 107 1.01 15.00 -2.53
CA PRO A 107 1.96 15.82 -1.77
C PRO A 107 2.23 15.25 -0.37
N GLY A 108 3.39 15.53 0.24
CA GLY A 108 3.70 15.05 1.60
C GLY A 108 5.17 14.78 1.91
N GLY A 109 6.03 14.77 0.89
CA GLY A 109 7.49 14.77 1.05
C GLY A 109 8.12 13.38 0.96
N SER A 110 9.44 13.34 1.15
CA SER A 110 10.25 12.14 0.98
C SER A 110 10.61 11.47 2.31
N TYR A 111 10.64 10.14 2.29
CA TYR A 111 10.94 9.29 3.41
C TYR A 111 11.97 8.22 3.03
N ARG A 112 12.79 7.83 4.01
CA ARG A 112 13.80 6.78 3.90
C ARG A 112 13.41 5.61 4.79
N ARG A 113 13.64 4.38 4.33
CA ARG A 113 13.34 3.19 5.14
C ARG A 113 14.21 3.17 6.41
N ILE A 114 13.58 2.88 7.54
CA ILE A 114 14.28 2.58 8.79
C ILE A 114 14.56 1.09 8.79
N THR A 115 15.75 0.71 8.36
CA THR A 115 16.26 -0.64 8.59
C THR A 115 16.86 -0.66 9.99
N ASN A 116 16.37 -1.53 10.88
CA ASN A 116 17.12 -1.84 12.10
C ASN A 116 18.45 -2.45 11.67
N LEU A 117 19.50 -1.65 11.51
CA LEU A 117 20.85 -2.18 11.60
C LEU A 117 21.00 -2.59 13.06
N LYS A 118 21.02 -3.90 13.31
CA LYS A 118 21.66 -4.41 14.53
C LYS A 118 23.06 -3.80 14.53
N LYS A 119 23.30 -2.85 15.43
CA LYS A 119 24.64 -2.38 15.76
C LYS A 119 25.33 -3.60 16.36
N HIS A 120 26.16 -4.26 15.56
CA HIS A 120 27.06 -5.29 16.06
C HIS A 120 28.19 -4.51 16.74
N ASP A 121 28.02 -4.18 18.02
CA ASP A 121 29.13 -3.66 18.83
C ASP A 121 30.17 -4.79 18.90
N SER A 122 31.39 -4.46 18.47
CA SER A 122 32.60 -5.28 18.58
C SER A 122 33.28 -5.02 19.91
#